data_AF-A0A932H5F4-F1
#
_entry.id   AF-A0A932H5F4-F1
#
_cell.length_a   1.000
_cell.length_b   1.000
_cell.length_c   1.000
_cell.angle_alpha   90.00
_cell.angle_beta   90.00
_cell.angle_gamma   90.00
#
_symmetry.space_group_name_H-M   'P 1'
#
loop_
_entity.id
_entity.type
_entity.pdbx_description
1 polymer ?
#
loop_
_entity_poly.entity_id
_entity_poly.type
_entity_poly.pdbx_seq_one_letter_code
_entity_poly.pdbx_strand_id
1 'polypeptide(L)'
;MPHCSYLKPENGVRPMSEKYGSLIPTGRLLDGKPRTILFDAAKCIGCRQCVQACKDWNDHPRTTVYELSSTNWITMEPPVLEGLSPLWARNSCMHCEF
;
A
#
# COMPACT_ATOMS: atom_id res chain seq x y z
N MET A 1 26.96 2.50 -0.90
CA MET A 1 25.80 2.43 -1.81
C MET A 1 24.69 3.22 -1.12
N PRO A 2 24.21 4.33 -1.70
CA PRO A 2 23.51 5.34 -0.91
C PRO A 2 22.15 4.80 -0.46
N HIS A 3 21.97 4.81 0.85
CA HIS A 3 20.74 4.50 1.54
C HIS A 3 19.61 5.34 0.96
N CYS A 4 18.51 4.68 0.61
CA CYS A 4 17.24 5.34 0.31
C CYS A 4 16.80 6.07 1.59
N SER A 5 17.15 7.34 1.67
CA SER A 5 16.78 8.30 2.70
C SER A 5 15.30 8.69 2.56
N TYR A 6 14.41 7.70 2.59
CA TYR A 6 13.03 7.96 3.00
C TYR A 6 13.06 8.21 4.51
N LEU A 7 13.36 9.47 4.82
CA LEU A 7 13.22 10.10 6.12
C LEU A 7 11.89 9.65 6.72
N LYS A 8 11.90 8.79 7.74
CA LYS A 8 10.91 8.92 8.82
C LYS A 8 11.20 10.28 9.40
N PRO A 9 10.38 11.29 9.15
CA PRO A 9 10.86 12.61 9.44
C PRO A 9 10.47 12.86 10.89
N GLU A 10 11.47 12.94 11.76
CA GLU A 10 11.29 13.37 13.14
C GLU A 10 10.67 14.77 13.26
N ASN A 11 10.54 15.52 12.14
CA ASN A 11 9.82 16.80 12.05
C ASN A 11 9.24 17.18 10.65
N GLY A 12 8.96 16.21 9.77
CA GLY A 12 8.70 16.48 8.34
C GLY A 12 7.42 15.87 7.77
N VAL A 13 6.45 15.57 8.63
CA VAL A 13 5.06 15.28 8.23
C VAL A 13 4.37 16.57 7.70
N ARG A 14 4.83 17.74 8.16
CA ARG A 14 4.19 19.05 7.97
C ARG A 14 3.79 19.39 6.52
N PRO A 15 4.66 19.31 5.49
CA PRO A 15 4.30 19.80 4.15
C PRO A 15 3.27 18.92 3.44
N MET A 16 3.23 17.61 3.72
CA MET A 16 2.29 16.70 3.07
C MET A 16 0.97 16.64 3.85
N SER A 17 1.01 16.66 5.18
CA SER A 17 -0.21 16.74 6.02
C SER A 17 -0.92 18.08 5.90
N GLU A 18 -0.20 19.17 5.62
CA GLU A 18 -0.80 20.49 5.38
C GLU A 18 -1.55 20.55 4.05
N LYS A 19 -1.02 19.90 3.00
CA LYS A 19 -1.64 19.88 1.66
C LYS A 19 -2.77 18.85 1.53
N TYR A 20 -2.64 17.68 2.15
CA TYR A 20 -3.58 16.56 1.99
C TYR A 20 -4.38 16.24 3.27
N GLY A 21 -4.17 17.01 4.34
CA GLY A 21 -4.97 16.95 5.57
C GLY A 21 -5.02 15.54 6.17
N SER A 22 -6.24 15.09 6.46
CA SER A 22 -6.53 13.77 7.04
C SER A 22 -6.27 12.58 6.11
N LEU A 23 -5.94 12.81 4.82
CA LEU A 23 -5.69 11.75 3.86
C LEU A 23 -4.32 11.08 4.05
N ILE A 24 -3.46 11.64 4.89
CA ILE A 24 -2.16 11.07 5.23
C ILE A 24 -2.21 10.51 6.64
N PRO A 25 -2.03 9.19 6.81
CA PRO A 25 -1.93 8.58 8.13
C PRO A 25 -0.73 9.19 8.87
N THR A 26 -0.99 9.87 9.99
CA THR A 26 0.05 10.39 10.88
C THR A 26 0.46 9.38 11.95
N GLY A 27 -0.24 8.24 12.04
CA GLY A 27 0.02 7.21 13.02
C GLY A 27 -0.90 5.99 12.85
N ARG A 28 -0.81 5.04 13.79
CA ARG A 28 -1.70 3.87 13.83
C ARG A 28 -3.01 4.22 14.53
N LEU A 29 -4.12 3.72 14.00
CA LEU A 29 -5.44 3.84 14.61
C LEU A 29 -5.56 2.77 15.70
N LEU A 30 -5.74 3.20 16.96
CA LEU A 30 -5.78 2.33 18.14
C LEU A 30 -7.12 2.38 18.89
N ASP A 31 -8.17 2.93 18.26
CA ASP A 31 -9.48 3.17 18.87
C ASP A 31 -10.40 1.93 18.88
N GLY A 32 -9.92 0.77 18.43
CA GLY A 32 -10.66 -0.50 18.43
C GLY A 32 -11.88 -0.53 17.51
N LYS A 33 -12.12 0.52 16.73
CA LYS A 33 -13.26 0.60 15.81
C LYS A 33 -13.00 -0.24 14.56
N PRO A 34 -14.01 -0.94 14.03
CA PRO A 34 -13.86 -1.70 12.80
C PRO A 34 -13.45 -0.79 11.63
N ARG A 35 -12.57 -1.29 10.78
CA ARG A 35 -12.07 -0.60 9.58
C ARG A 35 -12.25 -1.51 8.39
N THR A 36 -12.54 -0.92 7.24
CA THR A 36 -12.58 -1.62 5.96
C THR A 36 -11.64 -0.94 4.97
N ILE A 37 -11.20 -1.70 3.97
CA ILE A 37 -10.40 -1.19 2.86
C ILE A 37 -11.20 -1.37 1.58
N LEU A 38 -11.51 -0.26 0.91
CA LEU A 38 -12.09 -0.28 -0.43
C LEU A 38 -10.96 -0.26 -1.47
N PHE A 39 -10.94 -1.26 -2.35
CA PHE A 39 -10.09 -1.29 -3.54
C PHE A 39 -10.96 -1.24 -4.80
N ASP A 40 -10.86 -0.15 -5.56
CA ASP A 40 -11.59 0.03 -6.82
C ASP A 40 -10.71 -0.43 -8.00
N ALA A 41 -10.94 -1.67 -8.44
CA ALA A 41 -10.18 -2.28 -9.53
C ALA A 41 -10.37 -1.57 -10.87
N ALA A 42 -11.53 -0.92 -11.09
CA ALA A 42 -11.83 -0.22 -12.34
C ALA A 42 -10.95 1.04 -12.53
N LYS A 43 -10.45 1.61 -11.42
CA LYS A 43 -9.51 2.75 -11.44
C LYS A 43 -8.06 2.33 -11.29
N CYS A 44 -7.79 1.06 -11.01
CA CYS A 44 -6.42 0.59 -10.80
C CYS A 44 -5.68 0.49 -12.14
N ILE A 45 -4.50 1.11 -12.20
CA ILE A 45 -3.64 1.10 -13.40
C ILE A 45 -2.40 0.19 -13.24
N GLY A 46 -2.32 -0.60 -12.17
CA GLY A 46 -1.20 -1.51 -11.95
C GLY A 46 0.15 -0.86 -11.65
N CYS A 47 0.17 0.38 -11.14
CA CYS A 47 1.41 1.11 -10.89
C CYS A 47 2.27 0.56 -9.74
N ARG A 48 1.73 -0.36 -8.92
CA ARG A 48 2.40 -1.02 -7.79
C ARG A 48 2.92 -0.09 -6.67
N GLN A 49 2.55 1.19 -6.69
CA GLN A 49 2.92 2.12 -5.62
C GLN A 49 2.32 1.73 -4.25
N CYS A 50 1.16 1.10 -4.24
CA CYS A 50 0.55 0.55 -3.02
C CYS A 50 1.43 -0.54 -2.36
N VAL A 51 2.10 -1.38 -3.16
CA VAL A 51 3.03 -2.41 -2.67
C VAL A 51 4.25 -1.74 -2.02
N GLN A 52 4.80 -0.73 -2.69
CA GLN A 52 5.98 -0.04 -2.23
C GLN A 52 5.73 0.78 -0.96
N ALA A 53 4.61 1.52 -0.91
CA ALA A 53 4.21 2.27 0.27
C ALA A 53 4.00 1.37 1.49
N CYS A 54 3.43 0.17 1.30
CA CYS A 54 3.27 -0.81 2.37
C CYS A 54 4.62 -1.28 2.92
N LYS A 55 5.59 -1.53 2.04
CA LYS A 55 6.94 -1.90 2.46
C LYS A 55 7.61 -0.78 3.23
N ASP A 56 7.56 0.45 2.70
CA ASP A 56 8.19 1.62 3.34
C ASP A 56 7.58 1.91 4.72
N TRP A 57 6.26 1.84 4.86
CA TRP A 57 5.59 2.07 6.15
C TRP A 57 5.91 1.01 7.21
N ASN A 58 6.11 -0.24 6.81
CA ASN A 58 6.36 -1.37 7.70
C ASN A 58 7.85 -1.75 7.78
N ASP A 59 8.74 -0.87 7.30
CA ASP A 59 10.20 -1.06 7.32
C ASP A 59 10.63 -2.41 6.66
N HIS A 60 9.92 -2.84 5.61
CA HIS A 60 10.27 -4.04 4.85
C HIS A 60 11.21 -3.73 3.68
N PRO A 61 12.10 -4.68 3.31
CA PRO A 61 13.01 -4.48 2.21
C PRO A 61 12.24 -4.38 0.86
N ARG A 62 12.74 -3.53 -0.03
CA ARG A 62 12.27 -3.36 -1.41
C ARG A 62 12.69 -4.54 -2.31
N THR A 63 12.21 -5.73 -1.96
CA THR A 63 12.40 -6.99 -2.67
C THR A 63 11.33 -7.17 -3.77
N THR A 64 11.04 -8.41 -4.18
CA THR A 64 9.96 -8.72 -5.13
C THR A 64 8.64 -8.03 -4.75
N VAL A 65 7.90 -7.63 -5.79
CA VAL A 65 6.57 -7.00 -5.72
C VAL A 65 5.47 -7.91 -6.27
N TYR A 66 5.82 -9.12 -6.68
CA TYR A 66 4.92 -10.02 -7.42
C TYR A 66 4.34 -11.14 -6.54
N GLU A 67 5.02 -11.51 -5.45
CA GLU A 67 4.64 -12.66 -4.63
C GLU A 67 4.40 -12.26 -3.17
N LEU A 68 3.31 -12.77 -2.58
CA LEU A 68 3.03 -12.56 -1.17
C LEU A 68 4.08 -13.27 -0.31
N SER A 69 4.56 -12.59 0.73
CA SER A 69 5.52 -13.16 1.69
C SER A 69 5.44 -12.44 3.02
N SER A 70 6.23 -12.90 4.00
CA SER A 70 6.39 -12.21 5.30
C SER A 70 6.86 -10.76 5.20
N THR A 71 7.42 -10.35 4.05
CA THR A 71 7.90 -8.97 3.80
C THR A 71 7.24 -8.31 2.59
N ASN A 72 6.22 -8.94 2.00
CA ASN A 72 5.47 -8.42 0.87
C ASN A 72 3.98 -8.74 1.05
N TRP A 73 3.25 -7.87 1.75
CA TRP A 73 1.88 -8.15 2.21
C TRP A 73 0.79 -7.80 1.21
N ILE A 74 1.15 -7.07 0.15
CA ILE A 74 0.25 -6.67 -0.92
C ILE A 74 0.95 -6.98 -2.24
N THR A 75 0.24 -7.59 -3.19
CA THR A 75 0.71 -7.72 -4.58
C THR A 75 -0.37 -7.26 -5.56
N MET A 76 0.07 -6.98 -6.79
CA MET A 76 -0.82 -6.65 -7.91
C MET A 76 -0.63 -7.68 -9.01
N GLU A 77 -1.65 -8.49 -9.25
CA GLU A 77 -1.66 -9.43 -10.36
C GLU A 77 -2.03 -8.70 -11.66
N PRO A 78 -1.27 -8.95 -12.74
CA PRO A 78 -1.62 -8.42 -14.05
C PRO A 78 -2.92 -9.03 -14.55
N PRO A 79 -3.65 -8.33 -15.42
CA PRO A 79 -4.83 -8.89 -16.09
C PRO A 79 -4.47 -10.19 -16.82
N VAL A 80 -5.31 -11.21 -16.65
CA VAL A 80 -4.99 -12.61 -16.98
C VAL A 80 -5.07 -12.91 -18.48
N LEU A 81 -5.68 -12.05 -19.32
CA LEU A 81 -5.83 -12.38 -20.74
C LEU A 81 -6.09 -11.18 -21.64
N GLU A 82 -5.47 -11.18 -22.83
CA GLU A 82 -5.82 -10.31 -23.95
C GLU A 82 -7.33 -10.41 -24.27
N GLY A 83 -8.08 -9.36 -23.93
CA GLY A 83 -9.46 -9.16 -24.39
C GLY A 83 -10.60 -9.49 -23.44
N LEU A 84 -10.37 -10.11 -22.26
CA LEU A 84 -11.47 -10.53 -21.36
C LEU A 84 -11.57 -9.76 -20.04
N SER A 85 -10.46 -9.22 -19.52
CA SER A 85 -10.50 -8.43 -18.28
C SER A 85 -9.36 -7.41 -18.26
N PRO A 86 -9.64 -6.10 -18.27
CA PRO A 86 -8.62 -5.07 -18.09
C PRO A 86 -8.25 -4.85 -16.61
N LEU A 87 -8.74 -5.71 -15.69
CA LEU A 87 -8.68 -5.44 -14.26
C LEU A 87 -7.38 -5.96 -13.64
N TRP A 88 -6.79 -5.10 -12.81
CA TRP A 88 -5.71 -5.46 -11.90
C TRP A 88 -6.30 -6.01 -10.60
N ALA A 89 -5.90 -7.22 -10.21
CA ALA A 89 -6.29 -7.79 -8.93
C ALA A 89 -5.26 -7.43 -7.85
N ARG A 90 -5.75 -6.93 -6.71
CA ARG A 90 -4.94 -6.66 -5.54
C ARG A 90 -5.07 -7.83 -4.57
N ASN A 91 -3.97 -8.53 -4.32
CA ASN A 91 -3.93 -9.56 -3.31
C ASN A 91 -3.43 -8.96 -1.99
N SER A 92 -4.22 -9.09 -0.94
CA SER A 92 -3.89 -8.67 0.42
C SER A 92 -4.76 -9.43 1.43
N CYS A 93 -4.38 -9.43 2.71
CA CYS A 93 -5.27 -9.91 3.76
C CYS A 93 -6.60 -9.13 3.71
N MET A 94 -7.72 -9.85 3.74
CA MET A 94 -9.06 -9.25 3.63
C MET A 94 -9.63 -8.81 4.98
N HIS A 95 -8.92 -9.06 6.08
CA HIS A 95 -9.35 -8.72 7.44
C HIS A 95 -10.79 -9.16 7.74
N CYS A 96 -11.06 -10.45 7.50
CA CYS A 96 -12.37 -11.06 7.70
C CYS A 96 -12.84 -10.91 9.16
N GLU A 97 -14.14 -10.71 9.35
CA GLU A 97 -14.83 -10.79 10.63
C GLU A 97 -15.16 -12.27 10.88
N PHE A 98 -14.54 -12.89 11.88
CA PHE A 98 -14.84 -14.26 12.31
C PHE A 98 -15.04 -14.30 13.82
#